data_AF-A0A3M1S5A0-F1
#
_entry.id   AF-A0A3M1S5A0-F1
#
_cell.length_a   1.000
_cell.length_b   1.000
_cell.length_c   1.000
_cell.angle_alpha   90.00
_cell.angle_beta   90.00
_cell.angle_gamma   90.00
#
_symmetry.space_group_name_H-M   'P 1'
#
loop_
_entity.id
_entity.type
_entity.pdbx_description
1 polymer ?
#
loop_
_entity_poly.entity_id
_entity_poly.type
_entity_poly.pdbx_seq_one_letter_code
_entity_poly.pdbx_strand_id
1 'polypeptide(L)'
;IIESEYQKRKDIYTADIYAWVLYKRGEFVKAKELINEAMRLKTKDARILYHAGMIENSLGNKQQARKYLKSALDLNPAFDLIQAKIAKETLEELKKS
;
A
#
# COMPACT_ATOMS: atom_id res chain seq x y z
N ILE A 1 19.18 14.60 -14.56
CA ILE A 1 18.92 13.29 -13.93
C ILE A 1 18.07 13.45 -12.67
N ILE A 2 18.47 14.28 -11.70
CA ILE A 2 17.74 14.48 -10.42
C ILE A 2 16.28 14.95 -10.61
N GLU A 3 16.04 15.97 -11.45
CA GLU A 3 14.69 16.51 -11.69
C GLU A 3 13.72 15.45 -12.23
N SER A 4 14.16 14.63 -13.20
CA SER A 4 13.34 13.55 -13.75
C SER A 4 13.00 12.49 -12.70
N GLU A 5 13.95 12.15 -11.83
CA GLU A 5 13.74 11.19 -10.75
C GLU A 5 12.80 11.75 -9.67
N TYR A 6 12.92 13.05 -9.38
CA TYR A 6 12.03 13.77 -8.48
C TYR A 6 10.59 13.77 -9.00
N GLN A 7 10.36 14.10 -10.28
CA GLN A 7 9.02 14.09 -10.86
C GLN A 7 8.41 12.69 -10.87
N LYS A 8 9.18 11.64 -11.20
CA LYS A 8 8.70 10.25 -11.12
C LYS A 8 8.30 9.87 -9.70
N ARG A 9 9.11 10.23 -8.69
CA ARG A 9 8.76 9.97 -7.29
C ARG A 9 7.52 10.73 -6.86
N LYS A 10 7.37 11.98 -7.30
CA LYS A 10 6.17 12.78 -7.05
C LYS A 10 4.92 12.12 -7.66
N ASP A 11 5.04 11.65 -8.89
CA ASP A 11 3.97 10.98 -9.62
C ASP A 11 3.49 9.70 -8.92
N ILE A 12 4.40 8.87 -8.41
CA ILE A 12 4.01 7.68 -7.63
C ILE A 12 3.26 8.02 -6.33
N TYR A 13 3.56 9.15 -5.68
CA TYR A 13 2.81 9.59 -4.50
C TYR A 13 1.42 10.09 -4.87
N THR A 14 1.26 10.75 -6.02
CA THR A 14 -0.06 11.13 -6.54
C THR A 14 -0.88 9.88 -6.89
N ALA A 15 -0.28 8.88 -7.52
CA ALA A 15 -0.92 7.60 -7.79
C ALA A 15 -1.34 6.88 -6.49
N ASP A 16 -0.49 6.87 -5.46
CA ASP A 16 -0.80 6.28 -4.15
C ASP A 16 -2.00 6.96 -3.47
N ILE A 17 -2.00 8.30 -3.41
CA ILE A 17 -3.11 9.06 -2.83
C ILE A 17 -4.41 8.74 -3.57
N TYR A 18 -4.37 8.69 -4.91
CA TYR A 18 -5.56 8.38 -5.70
C TYR A 18 -6.03 6.93 -5.49
N ALA A 19 -5.10 5.97 -5.43
CA ALA A 19 -5.40 4.57 -5.10
C ALA A 19 -6.12 4.46 -3.75
N TRP A 20 -5.64 5.19 -2.73
CA TRP A 20 -6.24 5.19 -1.41
C TRP A 20 -7.65 5.78 -1.41
N VAL A 21 -7.89 6.85 -2.16
CA VAL A 21 -9.24 7.41 -2.35
C VAL A 21 -10.18 6.41 -2.99
N LEU A 22 -9.76 5.72 -4.06
CA LEU A 22 -10.57 4.69 -4.71
C LEU A 22 -10.85 3.49 -3.79
N TYR A 23 -9.84 3.07 -3.03
CA TYR A 23 -10.00 2.04 -2.00
C TYR A 23 -11.09 2.42 -0.99
N LYS A 24 -11.07 3.67 -0.48
CA LYS A 24 -12.11 4.16 0.44
C LYS A 24 -13.50 4.25 -0.17
N ARG A 25 -13.60 4.34 -1.49
CA ARG A 25 -14.87 4.30 -2.25
C ARG A 25 -15.34 2.87 -2.59
N GLY A 26 -14.57 1.85 -2.24
CA GLY A 26 -14.88 0.45 -2.59
C GLY A 26 -14.50 0.07 -4.03
N GLU A 27 -13.84 0.97 -4.78
CA GLU A 27 -13.42 0.74 -6.17
C GLU A 27 -12.08 -0.03 -6.21
N PHE A 28 -12.04 -1.22 -5.63
CA PHE A 28 -10.79 -1.93 -5.33
C PHE A 28 -9.98 -2.34 -6.57
N VAL A 29 -10.63 -2.68 -7.68
CA VAL A 29 -9.94 -3.06 -8.92
C VAL A 29 -9.17 -1.87 -9.49
N LYS A 30 -9.79 -0.69 -9.57
CA LYS A 30 -9.12 0.55 -10.02
C LYS A 30 -8.05 1.00 -9.02
N ALA A 31 -8.31 0.83 -7.72
CA ALA A 31 -7.31 1.09 -6.68
C ALA A 31 -6.05 0.24 -6.88
N LYS A 32 -6.21 -1.04 -7.29
CA LYS A 32 -5.09 -1.93 -7.58
C LYS A 32 -4.26 -1.47 -8.78
N GLU A 33 -4.88 -0.94 -9.82
CA GLU A 33 -4.15 -0.40 -10.97
C GLU A 33 -3.25 0.78 -10.55
N LEU A 34 -3.80 1.72 -9.79
CA LEU A 34 -3.07 2.90 -9.33
C LEU A 34 -1.97 2.56 -8.30
N ILE A 35 -2.23 1.64 -7.37
CA ILE A 35 -1.21 1.28 -6.38
C ILE A 35 -0.05 0.52 -7.03
N ASN A 36 -0.30 -0.23 -8.10
CA ASN A 36 0.77 -0.84 -8.89
C ASN A 36 1.63 0.22 -9.59
N GLU A 37 1.02 1.29 -10.11
CA GLU A 37 1.76 2.43 -10.64
C GLU A 37 2.59 3.12 -9.56
N ALA A 38 2.01 3.32 -8.37
CA ALA A 38 2.73 3.87 -7.22
C ALA A 38 3.95 3.02 -6.81
N MET A 39 3.90 1.70 -7.03
CA MET A 39 4.99 0.77 -6.75
C MET A 39 5.96 0.57 -7.93
N ARG A 40 5.73 1.17 -9.11
CA ARG A 40 6.52 0.93 -10.33
C ARG A 40 8.02 1.17 -10.14
N LEU A 41 8.39 2.19 -9.38
CA LEU A 41 9.79 2.55 -9.13
C LEU A 41 10.45 1.68 -8.05
N LYS A 42 9.70 0.74 -7.44
CA LYS A 42 10.14 -0.10 -6.30
C LYS A 42 10.63 0.74 -5.11
N THR A 43 10.12 1.96 -4.97
CA THR A 43 10.36 2.82 -3.81
C THR A 43 9.91 2.09 -2.55
N LYS A 44 10.82 1.98 -1.57
CA LYS A 44 10.50 1.40 -0.26
C LYS A 44 9.83 2.49 0.59
N ASP A 45 8.50 2.57 0.51
CA ASP A 45 7.69 3.44 1.38
C ASP A 45 6.65 2.58 2.12
N ALA A 46 6.64 2.67 3.44
CA ALA A 46 5.79 1.84 4.29
C ALA A 46 4.29 2.15 4.11
N ARG A 47 3.92 3.39 3.79
CA ARG A 47 2.52 3.78 3.57
C ARG A 47 2.01 3.21 2.24
N ILE A 48 2.79 3.30 1.17
CA ILE A 48 2.44 2.70 -0.13
C ILE A 48 2.26 1.19 0.02
N LEU A 49 3.17 0.51 0.74
CA LEU A 49 3.06 -0.92 1.01
C LEU A 49 1.83 -1.24 1.86
N TYR A 50 1.50 -0.41 2.85
CA TYR A 50 0.28 -0.57 3.63
C TYR A 50 -0.98 -0.45 2.74
N HIS A 51 -1.09 0.59 1.93
CA HIS A 51 -2.22 0.76 1.01
C HIS A 51 -2.35 -0.42 0.04
N ALA A 52 -1.24 -0.89 -0.54
CA ALA A 52 -1.23 -2.09 -1.39
C ALA A 52 -1.73 -3.33 -0.64
N GLY A 53 -1.29 -3.53 0.60
CA GLY A 53 -1.74 -4.64 1.44
C GLY A 53 -3.25 -4.59 1.73
N MET A 54 -3.79 -3.42 2.04
CA MET A 54 -5.22 -3.24 2.29
C MET A 54 -6.06 -3.45 1.02
N ILE A 55 -5.61 -2.93 -0.13
CA ILE A 55 -6.29 -3.12 -1.42
C ILE A 55 -6.34 -4.60 -1.79
N GLU A 56 -5.22 -5.32 -1.67
CA GLU A 56 -5.17 -6.75 -1.96
C GLU A 56 -6.03 -7.56 -0.98
N ASN A 57 -6.13 -7.14 0.29
CA ASN A 57 -7.01 -7.75 1.27
C ASN A 57 -8.49 -7.62 0.85
N SER A 58 -8.91 -6.42 0.45
CA SER A 58 -10.29 -6.18 -0.02
C SER A 58 -10.64 -6.90 -1.32
N LEU A 59 -9.64 -7.25 -2.13
CA LEU A 59 -9.80 -8.09 -3.33
C LEU A 59 -9.78 -9.60 -3.03
N GLY A 60 -9.59 -10.00 -1.76
CA GLY A 60 -9.49 -11.40 -1.37
C GLY A 60 -8.12 -12.05 -1.64
N ASN A 61 -7.14 -11.28 -2.10
CA ASN A 61 -5.78 -11.75 -2.42
C ASN A 61 -4.92 -11.88 -1.15
N LYS A 62 -5.34 -12.77 -0.24
CA LYS A 62 -4.79 -12.89 1.13
C LYS A 62 -3.27 -13.04 1.19
N GLN A 63 -2.66 -13.82 0.29
CA GLN A 63 -1.20 -14.02 0.30
C GLN A 63 -0.46 -12.71 0.00
N GLN A 64 -0.92 -11.98 -1.01
CA GLN A 64 -0.31 -10.72 -1.41
C GLN A 64 -0.54 -9.62 -0.36
N ALA A 65 -1.74 -9.59 0.24
CA ALA A 65 -2.05 -8.73 1.36
C ALA A 65 -1.08 -8.95 2.54
N ARG A 66 -0.88 -10.20 2.97
CA ARG A 66 0.07 -10.55 4.04
C ARG A 66 1.48 -10.06 3.73
N LYS A 67 1.94 -10.30 2.50
CA LYS A 67 3.28 -9.90 2.06
C LYS A 67 3.49 -8.38 2.17
N TYR A 68 2.54 -7.59 1.68
CA TYR A 68 2.66 -6.13 1.70
C TYR A 68 2.49 -5.55 3.10
N LEU A 69 1.51 -6.00 3.88
CA LEU A 69 1.33 -5.54 5.27
C LEU A 69 2.53 -5.87 6.15
N LYS A 70 3.08 -7.07 6.03
CA LYS A 70 4.33 -7.44 6.71
C LYS A 70 5.48 -6.52 6.30
N SER A 71 5.65 -6.29 4.99
CA SER A 71 6.72 -5.43 4.47
C SER A 71 6.60 -3.98 4.95
N ALA A 72 5.38 -3.44 5.05
CA ALA A 72 5.13 -2.10 5.59
C ALA A 72 5.58 -2.00 7.05
N LEU A 73 5.19 -2.97 7.88
CA LEU A 73 5.54 -3.03 9.30
C LEU A 73 7.02 -3.28 9.56
N ASP A 74 7.66 -4.14 8.76
CA ASP A 74 9.10 -4.40 8.83
C ASP A 74 9.91 -3.15 8.44
N LEU A 75 9.42 -2.36 7.46
CA LEU A 75 10.10 -1.17 6.99
C LEU A 75 10.00 -0.02 7.99
N ASN A 76 8.82 0.24 8.54
CA ASN A 76 8.62 1.21 9.60
C ASN A 76 7.37 0.88 10.42
N PRO A 77 7.48 0.30 11.62
CA PRO A 77 6.31 -0.08 12.42
C PRO A 77 5.50 1.10 13.00
N ALA A 78 5.95 2.34 12.77
CA ALA A 78 5.32 3.59 13.19
C ALA A 78 5.18 4.57 11.99
N PHE A 79 5.00 4.07 10.77
CA PHE A 79 4.82 4.89 9.55
C PHE A 79 3.62 5.84 9.62
N ASP A 80 2.61 5.45 10.40
CA ASP A 80 1.45 6.23 10.83
C ASP A 80 0.85 5.51 12.03
N LEU A 81 0.49 6.23 13.10
CA LEU A 81 0.07 5.63 14.37
C LEU A 81 -1.19 4.76 14.24
N ILE A 82 -2.13 5.19 13.39
CA ILE A 82 -3.43 4.53 13.23
C ILE A 82 -3.29 3.40 12.20
N GLN A 83 -2.74 3.70 11.03
CA GLN A 83 -2.61 2.73 9.96
C GLN A 83 -1.67 1.58 10.32
N ALA A 84 -0.59 1.82 11.06
CA ALA A 84 0.29 0.75 11.52
C ALA A 84 -0.39 -0.19 12.53
N LYS A 85 -1.30 0.33 13.37
CA LYS A 85 -2.13 -0.50 14.26
C LYS A 85 -3.08 -1.37 13.45
N ILE A 86 -3.80 -0.78 12.49
CA ILE A 86 -4.70 -1.50 11.60
C ILE A 86 -3.95 -2.58 10.80
N ALA A 87 -2.76 -2.25 10.28
CA ALA A 87 -1.93 -3.18 9.53
C ALA A 87 -1.58 -4.43 10.35
N LYS A 88 -1.26 -4.26 11.65
CA LYS A 88 -0.97 -5.37 12.56
C LYS A 88 -2.21 -6.24 12.77
N GLU A 89 -3.35 -5.63 13.05
CA GLU A 89 -4.61 -6.34 13.29
C GLU A 89 -5.04 -7.15 12.07
N THR A 90 -5.06 -6.52 10.89
CA THR A 90 -5.40 -7.20 9.62
C THR A 90 -4.40 -8.32 9.30
N LEU A 91 -3.10 -8.12 9.56
CA LEU A 91 -2.10 -9.16 9.34
C LEU A 91 -2.32 -10.38 10.24
N GLU A 92 -2.68 -10.17 11.51
CA GLU A 92 -2.99 -11.25 12.45
C GLU A 92 -4.28 -12.00 12.10
N GLU A 93 -5.32 -11.29 11.65
CA GLU A 93 -6.53 -11.91 11.12
C GLU A 93 -6.24 -12.78 9.90
N LEU A 94 -5.44 -12.25 8.97
CA LEU A 94 -5.07 -12.97 7.77
C LEU A 94 -4.31 -14.25 8.14
N LYS A 95 -3.35 -14.22 9.07
CA LYS A 95 -2.59 -15.40 9.51
C LYS A 95 -3.45 -16.56 10.00
N LYS A 96 -4.62 -16.28 10.59
CA LYS A 96 -5.53 -17.29 11.14
C LYS A 96 -6.42 -17.96 10.09
N SER A 97 -6.51 -17.36 8.89
CA SER A 97 -7.31 -17.84 7.77
C SER A 97 -6.49 -18.55 6.70
#